data_AF-A0A6C0JYM4-F1
#
_entry.id   AF-A0A6C0JYM4-F1
#
_cell.length_a   1.000
_cell.length_b   1.000
_cell.length_c   1.000
_cell.angle_alpha   90.00
_cell.angle_beta   90.00
_cell.angle_gamma   90.00
#
_symmetry.space_group_name_H-M   'P 1'
#
loop_
_entity.id
_entity.type
_entity.pdbx_description
1 polymer ?
#
loop_
_entity_poly.entity_id
_entity_poly.type
_entity_poly.pdbx_seq_one_letter_code
_entity_poly.pdbx_strand_id
1 'polypeptide(L)'
;MKQRGTRKLRPDHHEGSVNPKMNTFHGVQHWFVSVYEEFGWMVLMKAKHYDYKVLTYKKSLDKLMKAIEHLKTEYKDHDRLHDLHVLWVETKLLCDFAKKHL
;
A
#
# COMPACT_ATOMS: atom_id res chain seq x y z
N MET A 1 -57.94 -16.91 -17.54
CA MET A 1 -57.20 -15.86 -18.29
C MET A 1 -56.06 -15.34 -17.43
N LYS A 2 -54.81 -15.76 -17.71
CA LYS A 2 -53.59 -15.34 -16.99
C LYS A 2 -52.92 -14.21 -17.79
N GLN A 3 -52.77 -13.04 -17.18
CA GLN A 3 -52.14 -11.88 -17.80
C GLN A 3 -50.64 -12.13 -18.00
N ARG A 4 -50.15 -11.85 -19.22
CA ARG A 4 -48.75 -12.03 -19.63
C ARG A 4 -47.92 -10.85 -19.11
N GLY A 5 -46.85 -11.17 -18.39
CA GLY A 5 -45.89 -10.20 -17.87
C GLY A 5 -45.12 -9.49 -19.00
N THR A 6 -45.08 -8.17 -18.92
CA THR A 6 -44.22 -7.29 -19.71
C THR A 6 -42.76 -7.42 -19.24
N ARG A 7 -41.88 -7.96 -20.10
CA ARG A 7 -40.41 -7.87 -19.91
C ARG A 7 -39.98 -6.42 -20.16
N LYS A 8 -39.56 -5.72 -19.11
CA LYS A 8 -38.77 -4.49 -19.23
C LYS A 8 -37.32 -4.84 -19.59
N LEU A 9 -36.80 -4.12 -20.58
CA LEU A 9 -35.41 -4.14 -21.03
C LEU A 9 -34.46 -3.79 -19.87
N ARG A 10 -33.35 -4.52 -19.74
CA ARG A 10 -32.26 -4.17 -18.81
C ARG A 10 -31.50 -2.98 -19.40
N PRO A 11 -31.17 -1.93 -18.64
CA PRO A 11 -30.11 -1.02 -19.03
C PRO A 11 -28.76 -1.65 -18.69
N ASP A 12 -27.90 -1.64 -19.70
CA ASP A 12 -26.48 -1.93 -19.62
C ASP A 12 -25.73 -0.88 -18.79
N HIS A 13 -24.52 -1.25 -18.38
CA HIS A 13 -23.44 -0.42 -17.83
C HIS A 13 -23.62 0.17 -16.42
N HIS A 14 -23.02 -0.51 -15.44
CA HIS A 14 -22.30 0.19 -14.38
C HIS A 14 -20.81 -0.11 -14.53
N GLU A 15 -20.11 0.84 -15.15
CA GLU A 15 -18.71 1.13 -14.85
C GLU A 15 -18.50 1.03 -13.34
N GLY A 16 -17.43 0.33 -12.94
CA GLY A 16 -16.97 0.30 -11.56
C GLY A 16 -16.80 1.73 -11.06
N SER A 17 -17.77 2.19 -10.28
CA SER A 17 -17.81 3.47 -9.60
C SER A 17 -16.48 3.70 -8.89
N VAL A 18 -15.62 4.52 -9.48
CA VAL A 18 -14.48 5.13 -8.79
C VAL A 18 -15.09 5.93 -7.65
N ASN A 19 -14.87 5.47 -6.41
CA ASN A 19 -15.42 6.10 -5.23
C ASN A 19 -14.91 7.56 -5.19
N PRO A 20 -15.77 8.57 -5.44
CA PRO A 20 -15.32 9.95 -5.68
C PRO A 20 -14.74 10.60 -4.42
N LYS A 21 -14.81 9.90 -3.28
CA LYS A 21 -14.27 10.33 -2.00
C LYS A 21 -12.74 10.30 -1.93
N MET A 22 -12.06 9.53 -2.77
CA MET A 22 -10.58 9.43 -2.74
C MET A 22 -9.88 10.71 -3.22
N ASN A 23 -10.52 11.53 -4.05
CA ASN A 23 -9.90 12.74 -4.62
C ASN A 23 -10.36 14.05 -3.96
N THR A 24 -11.06 13.97 -2.82
CA THR A 24 -11.45 15.16 -2.05
C THR A 24 -10.34 15.52 -1.07
N PHE A 25 -10.14 16.82 -0.78
CA PHE A 25 -9.19 17.29 0.24
C PHE A 25 -9.38 16.57 1.60
N HIS A 26 -10.61 16.15 1.90
CA HIS A 26 -10.95 15.36 3.07
C HIS A 26 -10.37 13.93 3.04
N GLY A 27 -10.40 13.26 1.88
CA GLY A 27 -9.76 11.96 1.67
C GLY A 27 -8.24 12.03 1.80
N VAL A 28 -7.63 13.09 1.25
CA VAL A 28 -6.18 13.34 1.37
C VAL A 28 -5.78 13.62 2.82
N GLN A 29 -6.59 14.38 3.56
CA GLN A 29 -6.34 14.66 4.97
C GLN A 29 -6.46 13.41 5.84
N HIS A 30 -7.45 12.54 5.58
CA HIS A 30 -7.56 11.25 6.28
C HIS A 30 -6.37 10.32 5.96
N TRP A 31 -5.91 10.28 4.71
CA TRP A 31 -4.70 9.53 4.34
C TRP A 31 -3.45 10.10 5.02
N PHE A 32 -3.30 11.42 5.08
CA PHE A 32 -2.19 12.05 5.76
C PHE A 32 -2.20 11.77 7.27
N VAL A 33 -3.36 11.82 7.92
CA VAL A 33 -3.51 11.47 9.34
C VAL A 33 -3.19 10.00 9.57
N SER A 34 -3.70 9.08 8.74
CA SER A 34 -3.39 7.66 8.91
C SER A 34 -1.90 7.38 8.71
N VAL A 35 -1.26 8.01 7.71
CA VAL A 35 0.18 7.91 7.50
C VAL A 35 0.95 8.55 8.67
N TYR A 36 0.49 9.67 9.22
CA TYR A 36 1.13 10.29 10.38
C TYR A 36 0.95 9.46 11.67
N GLU A 37 -0.17 8.77 11.85
CA GLU A 37 -0.39 7.88 12.98
C GLU A 37 0.41 6.58 12.84
N GLU A 38 0.45 5.99 11.63
CA GLU A 38 1.16 4.75 11.33
C GLU A 38 2.67 4.92 11.22
N PHE A 39 3.19 6.10 10.90
CA PHE A 39 4.63 6.35 10.77
C PHE A 39 5.16 7.35 11.80
N GLY A 40 4.31 8.19 12.39
CA GLY A 40 4.70 9.17 13.41
C GLY A 40 5.13 8.54 14.73
N TRP A 41 4.71 7.30 15.02
CA TRP A 41 5.26 6.58 16.16
C TRP A 41 6.78 6.37 16.03
N MET A 42 7.34 6.22 14.82
CA MET A 42 8.79 6.08 14.66
C MET A 42 9.55 7.36 14.97
N VAL A 43 9.01 8.51 14.55
CA VAL A 43 9.54 9.84 14.89
C VAL A 43 9.49 10.04 16.41
N LEU A 44 8.39 9.67 17.05
CA LEU A 44 8.23 9.72 18.51
C LEU A 44 9.18 8.77 19.24
N MET A 45 9.42 7.56 18.72
CA MET A 45 10.35 6.61 19.32
C MET A 45 11.79 7.11 19.25
N LYS A 46 12.19 7.70 18.12
CA LYS A 46 13.51 8.36 17.98
C LYS A 46 13.65 9.53 18.96
N ALA A 47 12.65 10.40 19.06
CA ALA A 47 12.66 11.54 19.97
C ALA A 47 12.70 11.13 21.46
N LYS A 48 12.17 9.95 21.79
CA LYS A 48 12.17 9.37 23.15
C LYS A 48 13.32 8.40 23.42
N HIS A 49 14.33 8.33 22.55
CA HIS A 49 15.50 7.43 22.67
C HIS A 49 15.15 5.93 22.77
N TYR A 50 14.04 5.51 22.16
CA TYR A 50 13.68 4.09 22.05
C TYR A 50 14.37 3.42 20.85
N ASP A 51 15.71 3.42 20.88
CA ASP A 51 16.58 2.99 19.78
C ASP A 51 16.36 1.53 19.37
N TYR A 52 15.94 0.68 20.31
CA TYR A 52 15.68 -0.74 20.04
C TYR A 52 14.52 -0.95 19.05
N LYS A 53 13.49 -0.10 19.09
CA LYS A 53 12.35 -0.20 18.16
C LYS A 53 12.74 0.28 16.77
N VAL A 54 13.49 1.37 16.69
CA VAL A 54 14.05 1.88 15.43
C VAL A 54 14.97 0.83 14.79
N LEU A 55 15.84 0.20 15.59
CA LEU A 55 16.70 -0.88 15.12
C LEU A 55 15.89 -2.09 14.64
N THR A 56 14.84 -2.48 15.37
CA THR A 56 13.95 -3.58 14.98
C THR A 56 13.26 -3.28 13.65
N TYR A 57 12.78 -2.06 13.46
CA TYR A 57 12.17 -1.62 12.21
C TYR A 57 13.15 -1.68 11.03
N LYS A 58 14.37 -1.15 11.19
CA LYS A 58 15.42 -1.25 10.16
C LYS A 58 15.70 -2.71 9.78
N LYS A 59 15.79 -3.60 10.77
CA LYS A 59 15.96 -5.05 10.54
C LYS A 59 14.77 -5.67 9.80
N SER A 60 13.53 -5.25 10.08
CA SER A 60 12.37 -5.76 9.34
C SER A 60 12.37 -5.33 7.88
N LEU A 61 12.82 -4.11 7.58
CA LEU A 61 12.96 -3.64 6.20
C LEU A 61 14.03 -4.44 5.44
N ASP A 62 15.19 -4.70 6.06
CA ASP A 62 16.22 -5.55 5.44
C ASP A 62 15.70 -6.98 5.17
N LYS A 63 14.88 -7.53 6.08
CA LYS A 63 14.23 -8.84 5.88
C LYS A 63 13.23 -8.83 4.72
N LEU A 64 12.40 -7.79 4.64
CA LEU A 64 11.44 -7.63 3.54
C LEU A 64 12.16 -7.53 2.19
N MET A 65 13.23 -6.74 2.11
CA MET A 65 14.00 -6.58 0.88
C MET A 65 14.59 -7.93 0.39
N LYS A 66 15.18 -8.72 1.31
CA LYS A 66 15.66 -10.07 1.01
C LYS A 66 14.55 -11.02 0.56
N ALA A 67 13.37 -10.93 1.18
CA ALA A 67 12.23 -11.75 0.79
C ALA A 67 11.76 -11.43 -0.63
N ILE A 68 11.68 -10.14 -0.99
CA ILE A 68 11.33 -9.71 -2.35
C ILE A 68 12.37 -10.18 -3.36
N GLU A 69 13.67 -10.05 -3.05
CA GLU A 69 14.75 -10.54 -3.92
C GLU A 69 14.65 -12.03 -4.17
N HIS A 70 14.36 -12.81 -3.13
CA HIS A 70 14.14 -14.24 -3.26
C HIS A 70 12.93 -14.55 -4.14
N LEU A 71 11.79 -13.88 -3.92
CA LEU A 71 10.59 -14.08 -4.74
C LEU A 71 10.82 -13.74 -6.22
N LYS A 72 11.63 -12.72 -6.53
CA LYS A 72 11.99 -12.37 -7.91
C LYS A 72 12.74 -13.50 -8.64
N THR A 73 13.42 -14.39 -7.91
CA THR A 73 14.08 -15.56 -8.50
C THR A 73 13.12 -16.75 -8.71
N GLU A 74 12.02 -16.80 -7.96
CA GLU A 74 11.06 -17.91 -8.02
C GLU A 74 9.95 -17.68 -9.05
N TYR A 75 9.49 -16.44 -9.19
CA TYR A 75 8.43 -16.12 -10.15
C TYR A 75 8.95 -16.06 -11.58
N LYS A 76 8.17 -16.67 -12.50
CA LYS A 76 8.41 -16.63 -13.95
C LYS A 76 7.39 -15.76 -14.69
N ASP A 77 6.29 -15.43 -14.03
CA ASP A 77 5.22 -14.60 -14.57
C ASP A 77 5.68 -13.14 -14.70
N HIS A 78 5.57 -12.58 -15.90
CA HIS A 78 6.14 -11.27 -16.21
C HIS A 78 5.44 -10.13 -15.47
N ASP A 79 4.12 -10.19 -15.31
CA ASP A 79 3.35 -9.16 -14.63
C ASP A 79 3.68 -9.15 -13.13
N ARG A 80 3.78 -10.34 -12.51
CA ARG A 80 4.23 -10.46 -11.12
C ARG A 80 5.67 -9.99 -10.91
N LEU A 81 6.55 -10.22 -11.89
CA LEU A 81 7.93 -9.73 -11.83
C LEU A 81 7.98 -8.20 -11.90
N HIS A 82 7.11 -7.58 -12.70
CA HIS A 82 6.97 -6.13 -12.75
C HIS A 82 6.51 -5.58 -11.40
N ASP A 83 5.45 -6.15 -10.82
CA ASP A 83 4.93 -5.73 -9.51
C ASP A 83 5.99 -5.89 -8.40
N LEU A 84 6.70 -7.02 -8.39
CA LEU A 84 7.82 -7.26 -7.46
C LEU A 84 8.98 -6.29 -7.69
N HIS A 85 9.21 -5.84 -8.93
CA HIS A 85 10.21 -4.82 -9.21
C HIS A 85 9.80 -3.47 -8.60
N VAL A 86 8.56 -3.04 -8.81
CA VAL A 86 8.02 -1.81 -8.22
C VAL A 86 8.13 -1.86 -6.69
N LEU A 87 7.65 -2.94 -6.09
CA LEU A 87 7.71 -3.14 -4.63
C LEU A 87 9.15 -3.12 -4.10
N TRP A 88 10.10 -3.72 -4.83
CA TRP A 88 11.51 -3.69 -4.47
C TRP A 88 12.08 -2.26 -4.50
N VAL A 89 11.77 -1.48 -5.54
CA VAL A 89 12.24 -0.08 -5.67
C VAL A 89 11.70 0.78 -4.51
N GLU A 90 10.41 0.67 -4.21
CA GLU A 90 9.78 1.40 -3.11
C GLU A 90 10.36 0.99 -1.75
N THR A 91 10.54 -0.32 -1.53
CA THR A 91 11.13 -0.84 -0.29
C THR A 91 12.57 -0.36 -0.13
N LYS A 92 13.35 -0.28 -1.21
CA LYS A 92 14.72 0.24 -1.19
C LYS A 92 14.76 1.72 -0.82
N LEU A 93 13.90 2.55 -1.43
CA LEU A 93 13.78 3.97 -1.07
C LEU A 93 13.43 4.14 0.41
N LEU A 94 12.50 3.34 0.92
CA LEU A 94 12.12 3.35 2.34
C LEU A 94 13.29 2.93 3.26
N CYS A 95 14.04 1.88 2.88
CA CYS A 95 15.26 1.47 3.56
C CYS A 95 16.28 2.60 3.66
N ASP A 96 16.56 3.26 2.53
CA ASP A 96 17.56 4.33 2.45
C ASP A 96 17.14 5.53 3.30
N PHE A 97 15.85 5.91 3.24
CA PHE A 97 15.29 6.94 4.09
C PHE A 97 15.43 6.59 5.57
N ALA A 98 14.99 5.39 5.97
CA ALA A 98 15.04 4.94 7.36
C ALA A 98 16.48 4.88 7.89
N LYS A 99 17.45 4.43 7.08
CA LYS A 99 18.87 4.37 7.47
C LYS A 99 19.47 5.76 7.67
N LYS A 100 19.06 6.75 6.87
CA LYS A 100 19.57 8.12 6.92
C LYS A 100 18.88 8.99 7.99
N HIS A 101 17.57 8.84 8.18
CA HIS A 101 16.75 9.80 8.92
C HIS A 101 16.17 9.29 10.23
N LEU A 102 16.07 7.97 10.44
CA LEU A 102 15.66 7.36 11.71
C LEU A 102 16.88 6.91 12.49
#